data_AF-A0A4Q0I4Z3-F1
#
_entry.id   AF-A0A4Q0I4Z3-F1
#
_cell.length_a   1.000
_cell.length_b   1.000
_cell.length_c   1.000
_cell.angle_alpha   90.00
_cell.angle_beta   90.00
_cell.angle_gamma   90.00
#
_symmetry.space_group_name_H-M   'P 1'
#
loop_
_entity.id
_entity.type
_entity.pdbx_description
1 polymer ?
#
loop_
_entity_poly.entity_id
_entity_poly.type
_entity_poly.pdbx_seq_one_letter_code
_entity_poly.pdbx_strand_id
1 'polypeptide(L)'
;MNATKSLGHVLKAFANVVKDLFYKNPVLFLVLVYLSDLGIRSYIEAGYSKILLLDIIILVVSIGIYISTKSISQTTLSFILGLLTVYTIDWEKSSITLFMILYITYFIIIFFIGSVRLSAKQETILIQATNKLADLSDNRDYKHVFKRLKKISLVNTKSSQLTIIEKSEVIRYLAFRQVAIGEYEDAINTVELIKTVCQIDLGKSCELYYSLYTFSKNKLSTNNHSKEVINILDRILTIPMPHEEFFNIFRQTKKLLFQDKINLNDYFIKIKLLAIDGFDEDEIIGELNDSYM
;
A
#
# COMPACT_ATOMS: atom_id res chain seq x y z
N MET A 1 5.37 -6.08 38.30
CA MET A 1 5.97 -5.69 37.01
C MET A 1 5.59 -4.23 36.75
N ASN A 2 6.57 -3.33 36.72
CA ASN A 2 6.41 -1.92 37.16
C ASN A 2 5.71 -1.00 36.14
N ALA A 3 4.54 -0.47 36.51
CA ALA A 3 3.78 0.54 35.76
C ALA A 3 4.58 1.84 35.46
N THR A 4 5.59 2.16 36.27
CA THR A 4 6.46 3.34 36.10
C THR A 4 7.37 3.26 34.88
N LYS A 5 7.79 2.04 34.46
CA LYS A 5 8.55 1.87 33.20
C LYS A 5 7.64 2.14 31.99
N SER A 6 6.38 1.69 32.04
CA SER A 6 5.40 1.90 30.97
C SER A 6 5.12 3.38 30.72
N LEU A 7 4.89 4.17 31.77
CA LEU A 7 4.54 5.59 31.63
C LEU A 7 5.71 6.43 31.11
N GLY A 8 6.94 6.13 31.54
CA GLY A 8 8.16 6.75 31.00
C GLY A 8 8.39 6.42 29.52
N HIS A 9 8.07 5.19 29.09
CA HIS A 9 8.09 4.82 27.67
C HIS A 9 7.00 5.52 26.86
N VAL A 10 5.80 5.70 27.42
CA VAL A 10 4.71 6.46 26.78
C VAL A 10 5.06 7.93 26.64
N LEU A 11 5.59 8.57 27.69
CA LEU A 11 6.06 9.97 27.65
C LEU A 11 7.20 10.16 26.65
N LYS A 12 8.15 9.22 26.60
CA LYS A 12 9.26 9.27 25.63
C LYS A 12 8.78 9.04 24.20
N ALA A 13 7.83 8.13 24.00
CA ALA A 13 7.18 7.94 22.71
C ALA A 13 6.40 9.18 22.28
N PHE A 14 5.65 9.79 23.20
CA PHE A 14 4.92 11.04 22.96
C PHE A 14 5.87 12.19 22.62
N ALA A 15 6.95 12.37 23.40
CA ALA A 15 7.97 13.39 23.12
C ALA A 15 8.63 13.17 21.75
N ASN A 16 8.90 11.92 21.38
CA ASN A 16 9.40 11.59 20.04
C ASN A 16 8.39 11.88 18.94
N VAL A 17 7.09 11.60 19.17
CA VAL A 17 6.01 11.93 18.22
C VAL A 17 5.88 13.44 18.07
N VAL A 18 5.89 14.21 19.16
CA VAL A 18 5.84 15.68 19.15
C VAL A 18 7.04 16.25 18.40
N LYS A 19 8.24 15.71 18.67
CA LYS A 19 9.47 16.11 17.99
C LYS A 19 9.40 15.80 16.49
N ASP A 20 9.00 14.59 16.11
CA ASP A 20 8.86 14.20 14.70
C ASP A 20 7.78 15.03 13.99
N LEU A 21 6.67 15.35 14.67
CA LEU A 21 5.59 16.18 14.12
C LEU A 21 6.10 17.61 13.88
N PHE A 22 6.84 18.18 14.82
CA PHE A 22 7.44 19.51 14.68
C PHE A 22 8.44 19.58 13.53
N TYR A 23 9.33 18.58 13.40
CA TYR A 23 10.36 18.59 12.34
C TYR A 23 9.81 18.27 10.95
N LYS A 24 8.86 17.33 10.83
CA LYS A 24 8.35 16.88 9.52
C LYS A 24 7.18 17.72 9.02
N ASN A 25 6.31 18.19 9.92
CA ASN A 25 5.09 18.91 9.59
C ASN A 25 4.84 20.07 10.58
N PRO A 26 5.71 21.12 10.58
CA PRO A 26 5.65 22.20 11.56
C PRO A 26 4.33 22.97 11.54
N VAL A 27 3.68 23.07 10.37
CA VAL A 27 2.36 23.71 10.21
C VAL A 27 1.29 22.95 11.01
N LEU A 28 1.28 21.62 10.94
CA LEU A 28 0.29 20.78 11.64
C LEU A 28 0.49 20.86 13.16
N PHE A 29 1.76 20.93 13.60
CA PHE A 29 2.07 21.19 15.01
C PHE A 29 1.56 22.56 15.48
N LEU A 30 1.78 23.63 14.71
CA LEU A 30 1.24 24.96 15.03
C LEU A 30 -0.29 24.96 15.11
N VAL A 31 -0.97 24.28 14.18
CA VAL A 31 -2.43 24.13 14.21
C VAL A 31 -2.89 23.43 15.49
N LEU A 32 -2.23 22.35 15.92
CA LEU A 32 -2.56 21.66 17.18
C LEU A 32 -2.37 22.55 18.41
N VAL A 33 -1.27 23.31 18.47
CA VAL A 33 -1.00 24.25 19.56
C VAL A 33 -2.06 25.36 19.58
N TYR A 34 -2.42 25.90 18.41
CA TYR A 34 -3.43 26.94 18.27
C TYR A 34 -4.83 26.44 18.66
N LEU A 35 -5.22 25.24 18.24
CA LEU A 35 -6.49 24.61 18.65
C LEU A 35 -6.54 24.34 20.15
N SER A 36 -5.41 23.97 20.75
CA SER A 36 -5.30 23.77 22.20
C SER A 36 -5.45 25.08 22.96
N ASP A 37 -4.81 26.16 22.51
CA ASP A 37 -4.94 27.50 23.09
C ASP A 37 -6.38 28.02 22.98
N LEU A 38 -7.02 27.89 21.81
CA LEU A 38 -8.42 28.23 21.60
C LEU A 38 -9.36 27.41 22.50
N GLY A 39 -9.10 26.10 22.64
CA GLY A 39 -9.85 25.23 23.54
C GLY A 39 -9.77 25.71 24.98
N ILE A 40 -8.56 26.04 25.46
CA ILE A 40 -8.32 26.56 26.82
C ILE A 40 -9.00 27.92 27.04
N ARG A 41 -8.91 28.85 26.08
CA ARG A 41 -9.57 30.16 26.16
C ARG A 41 -11.09 30.01 26.20
N SER A 42 -11.67 29.19 25.33
CA SER A 42 -13.11 28.93 25.35
C SER A 42 -13.55 28.24 26.65
N TYR A 43 -12.71 27.37 27.22
CA TYR A 43 -12.97 26.73 28.52
C TYR A 43 -12.97 27.73 29.68
N ILE A 44 -12.05 28.70 29.67
CA ILE A 44 -11.97 29.77 30.68
C ILE A 44 -13.13 30.75 30.53
N GLU A 45 -13.49 31.13 29.30
CA GLU A 45 -14.60 32.05 29.02
C GLU A 45 -15.97 31.44 29.33
N ALA A 46 -16.16 30.13 29.11
CA ALA A 46 -17.43 29.45 29.30
C ALA A 46 -17.73 29.02 30.75
N GLY A 47 -16.81 29.25 31.70
CA GLY A 47 -17.00 29.01 33.15
C GLY A 47 -17.48 27.60 33.48
N TYR A 48 -16.55 26.61 33.56
CA TYR A 48 -16.83 25.22 33.94
C TYR A 48 -18.14 24.66 33.33
N SER A 49 -18.23 24.66 32.00
CA SER A 49 -19.43 24.17 31.33
C SER A 49 -19.50 22.64 31.36
N LYS A 50 -20.63 22.09 31.84
CA LYS A 50 -20.96 20.65 31.75
C LYS A 50 -20.93 20.14 30.30
N ILE A 51 -21.09 21.05 29.34
CA ILE A 51 -21.07 20.83 27.89
C ILE A 51 -19.70 20.35 27.43
N LEU A 52 -18.61 21.02 27.84
CA LEU A 52 -17.25 20.62 27.44
C LEU A 52 -16.87 19.23 27.98
N LEU A 53 -17.33 18.87 29.17
CA LEU A 53 -17.11 17.54 29.72
C LEU A 53 -17.86 16.46 28.91
N LEU A 54 -19.11 16.72 28.53
CA LEU A 54 -19.90 15.86 27.64
C LEU A 54 -19.23 15.69 26.26
N ASP A 55 -18.72 16.77 25.69
CA ASP A 55 -18.02 16.76 24.41
C ASP A 55 -16.75 15.91 24.44
N ILE A 56 -15.95 16.02 25.51
CA ILE A 56 -14.76 15.18 25.70
C ILE A 56 -15.17 13.71 25.81
N ILE A 57 -16.26 13.39 26.52
CA ILE A 57 -16.76 12.01 26.60
C ILE A 57 -17.17 11.51 25.22
N ILE A 58 -17.91 12.29 24.44
CA ILE A 58 -18.31 11.95 23.07
C ILE A 58 -17.08 11.70 22.19
N LEU A 59 -16.05 12.54 22.30
CA LEU A 59 -14.78 12.38 21.58
C LEU A 59 -14.10 11.07 21.95
N VAL A 60 -13.97 10.76 23.25
CA VAL A 60 -13.35 9.52 23.73
C VAL A 60 -14.11 8.27 23.28
N VAL A 61 -15.44 8.29 23.39
CA VAL A 61 -16.30 7.18 22.92
C VAL A 61 -16.15 6.99 21.41
N SER A 62 -16.13 8.08 20.64
CA SER A 62 -15.94 8.03 19.20
C SER A 62 -14.57 7.43 18.85
N ILE A 63 -13.49 7.84 19.51
CA ILE A 63 -12.16 7.22 19.34
C ILE A 63 -12.20 5.71 19.66
N GLY A 64 -12.90 5.30 20.72
CA GLY A 64 -13.09 3.90 21.07
C GLY A 64 -13.81 3.08 19.99
N ILE A 65 -14.85 3.67 19.38
CA ILE A 65 -15.56 3.08 18.23
C ILE A 65 -14.63 2.94 17.04
N TYR A 66 -13.79 3.94 16.75
CA TYR A 66 -12.83 3.87 15.65
C TYR A 66 -11.81 2.75 15.82
N ILE A 67 -11.26 2.59 17.03
CA ILE A 67 -10.31 1.52 17.35
C ILE A 67 -10.94 0.15 17.13
N SER A 68 -12.21 0.00 17.51
CA SER A 68 -12.94 -1.28 17.44
C SER A 68 -13.41 -1.62 16.02
N THR A 69 -14.08 -0.67 15.37
CA THR A 69 -14.75 -0.89 14.08
C THR A 69 -13.82 -0.67 12.89
N LYS A 70 -12.75 0.12 13.07
CA LYS A 70 -11.83 0.54 12.01
C LYS A 70 -12.51 1.31 10.87
N SER A 71 -13.77 1.71 11.04
CA SER A 71 -14.60 2.38 10.05
C SER A 71 -14.69 3.87 10.33
N ILE A 72 -14.18 4.69 9.43
CA ILE A 72 -14.27 6.15 9.52
C ILE A 72 -15.74 6.59 9.51
N SER A 73 -16.56 5.99 8.65
CA SER A 73 -17.97 6.38 8.48
C SER A 73 -18.79 6.16 9.75
N GLN A 74 -18.67 4.98 10.38
CA GLN A 74 -19.40 4.66 11.62
C GLN A 74 -18.96 5.58 12.77
N THR A 75 -17.65 5.85 12.84
CA THR A 75 -17.08 6.72 13.86
C THR A 75 -17.59 8.16 13.70
N THR A 76 -17.56 8.68 12.46
CA THR A 76 -17.95 10.06 12.18
C THR A 76 -19.45 10.27 12.39
N LEU A 77 -20.27 9.27 12.03
CA LEU A 77 -21.70 9.30 12.34
C LEU A 77 -21.94 9.33 13.86
N SER A 78 -21.28 8.45 14.62
CA SER A 78 -21.43 8.43 16.08
C SER A 78 -20.99 9.74 16.73
N PHE A 79 -19.91 10.34 16.22
CA PHE A 79 -19.39 11.61 16.71
C PHE A 79 -20.34 12.78 16.42
N ILE A 80 -20.82 12.89 15.17
CA ILE A 80 -21.77 13.93 14.76
C ILE A 80 -23.10 13.80 15.52
N LEU A 81 -23.62 12.57 15.68
CA LEU A 81 -24.82 12.31 16.46
C LEU A 81 -24.64 12.73 17.93
N GLY A 82 -23.52 12.34 18.55
CA GLY A 82 -23.19 12.75 19.91
C GLY A 82 -23.15 14.27 20.06
N LEU A 83 -22.46 14.97 19.17
CA LEU A 83 -22.40 16.42 19.20
C LEU A 83 -23.77 17.07 18.98
N LEU A 84 -24.54 16.61 18.00
CA LEU A 84 -25.88 17.15 17.74
C LEU A 84 -26.78 17.04 18.98
N THR A 85 -26.71 15.95 19.74
CA THR A 85 -27.52 15.79 20.97
C THR A 85 -27.17 16.77 22.09
N VAL A 86 -25.93 17.26 22.13
CA VAL A 86 -25.47 18.21 23.14
C VAL A 86 -25.75 19.66 22.70
N TYR A 87 -25.59 19.95 21.41
CA TYR A 87 -25.73 21.29 20.84
C TYR A 87 -27.15 21.63 20.34
N THR A 88 -28.14 20.75 20.54
CA THR A 88 -29.55 21.02 20.17
C THR A 88 -30.23 22.14 20.93
N ILE A 89 -29.64 22.63 22.03
CA ILE A 89 -30.38 23.41 23.03
C ILE A 89 -30.26 24.93 22.84
N ASP A 90 -29.12 25.50 22.42
CA ASP A 90 -29.01 26.90 21.99
C ASP A 90 -27.64 27.16 21.31
N TRP A 91 -27.64 27.70 20.10
CA TRP A 91 -26.42 27.97 19.32
C TRP A 91 -25.85 29.36 19.64
N GLU A 92 -25.28 29.49 20.84
CA GLU A 92 -24.47 30.67 21.17
C GLU A 92 -23.10 30.65 20.46
N LYS A 93 -22.50 31.82 20.28
CA LYS A 93 -21.19 31.98 19.60
C LYS A 93 -20.08 31.13 20.25
N SER A 94 -20.11 30.97 21.57
CA SER A 94 -19.17 30.12 22.31
C SER A 94 -19.37 28.63 21.98
N SER A 95 -20.61 28.16 21.96
CA SER A 95 -21.00 26.80 21.62
C SER A 95 -20.60 26.41 20.19
N ILE A 96 -20.80 27.30 19.22
CA ILE A 96 -20.35 27.09 17.82
C ILE A 96 -18.83 26.94 17.75
N THR A 97 -18.10 27.78 18.50
CA THR A 97 -16.64 27.77 18.51
C THR A 97 -16.10 26.46 19.10
N LEU A 98 -16.68 25.99 20.22
CA LEU A 98 -16.36 24.70 20.83
C LEU A 98 -16.63 23.52 19.90
N PHE A 99 -17.80 23.50 19.25
CA PHE A 99 -18.15 22.48 18.26
C PHE A 99 -17.11 22.37 17.14
N MET A 100 -16.70 23.51 16.56
CA MET A 100 -15.71 23.53 15.47
C MET A 100 -14.34 23.05 15.93
N ILE A 101 -13.89 23.46 17.12
CA ILE A 101 -12.62 22.99 17.71
C ILE A 101 -12.65 21.48 17.91
N LEU A 102 -13.74 20.95 18.48
CA LEU A 102 -13.86 19.52 18.74
C LEU A 102 -13.91 18.71 17.44
N TYR A 103 -14.63 19.21 16.44
CA TYR A 103 -14.73 18.56 15.14
C TYR A 103 -13.38 18.47 14.43
N ILE A 104 -12.61 19.58 14.42
CA ILE A 104 -11.26 19.58 13.85
C ILE A 104 -10.34 18.66 14.65
N THR A 105 -10.41 18.70 15.99
CA THR A 105 -9.60 17.84 16.88
C THR A 105 -9.87 16.36 16.61
N TYR A 106 -11.13 15.97 16.51
CA TYR A 106 -11.58 14.63 16.14
C TYR A 106 -10.97 14.19 14.81
N PHE A 107 -11.06 15.04 13.78
CA PHE A 107 -10.57 14.73 12.45
C PHE A 107 -9.04 14.51 12.44
N ILE A 108 -8.30 15.37 13.15
CA ILE A 108 -6.84 15.25 13.29
C ILE A 108 -6.47 13.94 13.99
N ILE A 109 -7.15 13.59 15.10
CA ILE A 109 -6.87 12.36 15.85
C ILE A 109 -7.10 11.12 14.98
N ILE A 110 -8.22 11.03 14.27
CA ILE A 110 -8.52 9.89 13.41
C ILE A 110 -7.54 9.79 12.26
N PHE A 111 -7.21 10.92 11.64
CA PHE A 111 -6.21 10.96 10.58
C PHE A 111 -4.85 10.47 11.08
N PHE A 112 -4.45 10.86 12.29
CA PHE A 112 -3.20 10.40 12.91
C PHE A 112 -3.21 8.89 13.18
N ILE A 113 -4.28 8.36 13.80
CA ILE A 113 -4.41 6.92 14.05
C ILE A 113 -4.41 6.14 12.72
N GLY A 114 -5.11 6.65 11.71
CA GLY A 114 -5.13 6.08 10.35
C GLY A 114 -3.73 6.03 9.73
N SER A 115 -2.97 7.12 9.83
CA SER A 115 -1.60 7.23 9.32
C SER A 115 -0.63 6.28 10.03
N VAL A 116 -0.70 6.20 11.37
CA VAL A 116 0.10 5.25 12.16
C VAL A 116 -0.20 3.81 11.76
N ARG A 117 -1.48 3.46 11.60
CA ARG A 117 -1.89 2.12 11.16
C ARG A 117 -1.38 1.80 9.76
N LEU A 118 -1.47 2.74 8.83
CA LEU A 118 -0.97 2.60 7.47
C LEU A 118 0.54 2.32 7.47
N SER A 119 1.29 3.13 8.22
CA SER A 119 2.74 2.99 8.41
C SER A 119 3.09 1.63 9.04
N ALA A 120 2.35 1.19 10.05
CA ALA A 120 2.56 -0.10 10.71
C ALA A 120 2.30 -1.29 9.75
N LYS A 121 1.26 -1.20 8.89
CA LYS A 121 0.99 -2.22 7.87
C LYS A 121 2.15 -2.28 6.86
N GLN A 122 2.62 -1.14 6.36
CA GLN A 122 3.77 -1.07 5.47
C GLN A 122 5.01 -1.69 6.12
N GLU A 123 5.31 -1.30 7.35
CA GLU A 123 6.47 -1.79 8.11
C GLU A 123 6.39 -3.31 8.29
N THR A 124 5.24 -3.86 8.67
CA THR A 124 5.04 -5.31 8.80
C THR A 124 5.37 -6.06 7.50
N ILE A 125 4.92 -5.55 6.35
CA ILE A 125 5.19 -6.15 5.03
C ILE A 125 6.67 -6.11 4.70
N LEU A 126 7.34 -4.98 4.94
CA LEU A 126 8.76 -4.82 4.67
C LEU A 126 9.63 -5.66 5.62
N ILE A 127 9.21 -5.85 6.88
CA ILE A 127 9.88 -6.76 7.82
C ILE A 127 9.83 -8.20 7.29
N GLN A 128 8.67 -8.65 6.79
CA GLN A 128 8.53 -9.99 6.19
C GLN A 128 9.49 -10.16 5.00
N ALA A 129 9.55 -9.18 4.10
CA ALA A 129 10.44 -9.21 2.94
C ALA A 129 11.92 -9.22 3.37
N THR A 130 12.27 -8.39 4.36
CA THR A 130 13.64 -8.28 4.89
C THR A 130 14.09 -9.57 5.53
N ASN A 131 13.25 -10.18 6.38
CA ASN A 131 13.57 -11.45 7.04
C ASN A 131 13.85 -12.54 6.00
N LYS A 132 13.04 -12.63 4.95
CA LYS A 132 13.24 -13.63 3.91
C LYS A 132 14.56 -13.46 3.16
N LEU A 133 14.96 -12.22 2.87
CA LEU A 133 16.22 -11.92 2.18
C LEU A 133 17.44 -12.06 3.08
N ALA A 134 17.34 -11.68 4.35
CA ALA A 134 18.43 -11.77 5.31
C ALA A 134 18.77 -13.23 5.68
N ASP A 135 17.76 -14.09 5.75
CA ASP A 135 17.93 -15.54 5.96
C ASP A 135 18.72 -16.21 4.82
N LEU A 136 18.61 -15.69 3.59
CA LEU A 136 19.29 -16.21 2.41
C LEU A 136 20.75 -15.76 2.27
N SER A 137 21.16 -14.68 2.93
CA SER A 137 22.44 -14.03 2.64
C SER A 137 23.57 -14.36 3.62
N ASP A 138 23.34 -15.25 4.61
CA ASP A 138 24.24 -15.60 5.75
C ASP A 138 24.77 -14.42 6.59
N ASN A 139 24.51 -13.20 6.14
CA ASN A 139 24.99 -11.95 6.69
C ASN A 139 23.80 -11.28 7.37
N ARG A 140 23.83 -11.19 8.69
CA ARG A 140 22.74 -10.69 9.54
C ARG A 140 22.52 -9.18 9.42
N ASP A 141 22.72 -8.59 8.24
CA ASP A 141 22.60 -7.15 8.03
C ASP A 141 21.16 -6.71 7.74
N TYR A 142 20.26 -7.15 8.62
CA TYR A 142 18.83 -6.88 8.59
C TYR A 142 18.55 -5.37 8.46
N LYS A 143 19.30 -4.55 9.19
CA LYS A 143 19.08 -3.10 9.26
C LYS A 143 19.38 -2.42 7.92
N HIS A 144 20.43 -2.85 7.23
CA HIS A 144 20.79 -2.30 5.93
C HIS A 144 19.77 -2.70 4.85
N VAL A 145 19.38 -3.98 4.81
CA VAL A 145 18.37 -4.49 3.88
C VAL A 145 17.03 -3.77 4.09
N PHE A 146 16.55 -3.66 5.33
CA PHE A 146 15.31 -2.97 5.64
C PHE A 146 15.34 -1.50 5.21
N LYS A 147 16.43 -0.78 5.51
CA LYS A 147 16.59 0.63 5.12
C LYS A 147 16.56 0.80 3.60
N ARG A 148 17.19 -0.13 2.86
CA ARG A 148 17.18 -0.13 1.40
C ARG A 148 15.79 -0.41 0.83
N LEU A 149 15.09 -1.42 1.33
CA LEU A 149 13.72 -1.72 0.89
C LEU A 149 12.75 -0.57 1.20
N LYS A 150 12.87 0.04 2.38
CA LYS A 150 12.10 1.22 2.75
C LYS A 150 12.35 2.38 1.79
N LYS A 151 13.61 2.63 1.43
CA LYS A 151 13.96 3.66 0.43
C LYS A 151 13.27 3.37 -0.90
N ILE A 152 13.35 2.14 -1.41
CA ILE A 152 12.74 1.73 -2.68
C ILE A 152 11.21 1.91 -2.64
N SER A 153 10.55 1.52 -1.54
CA SER A 153 9.10 1.66 -1.41
C SER A 153 8.60 3.12 -1.41
N LEU A 154 9.47 4.07 -1.06
CA LEU A 154 9.17 5.50 -1.01
C LEU A 154 9.45 6.22 -2.34
N VAL A 155 10.19 5.61 -3.26
CA VAL A 155 10.44 6.21 -4.57
C VAL A 155 9.13 6.22 -5.37
N ASN A 156 8.84 7.36 -6.00
CA ASN A 156 7.71 7.47 -6.90
C ASN A 156 7.98 6.64 -8.15
N THR A 157 6.98 5.84 -8.50
CA THR A 157 6.99 5.06 -9.73
C THR A 157 6.67 5.96 -10.91
N LYS A 158 7.05 5.54 -12.12
CA LYS A 158 6.93 6.37 -13.33
C LYS A 158 5.50 6.88 -13.56
N SER A 159 4.48 6.07 -13.26
CA SER A 159 3.07 6.47 -13.42
C SER A 159 2.36 6.80 -12.11
N SER A 160 3.01 6.56 -10.95
CA SER A 160 2.52 6.90 -9.61
C SER A 160 1.10 6.40 -9.29
N GLN A 161 0.73 5.26 -9.88
CA GLN A 161 -0.57 4.61 -9.69
C GLN A 161 -0.55 3.61 -8.52
N LEU A 162 0.61 3.05 -8.18
CA LEU A 162 0.74 2.16 -7.03
C LEU A 162 0.81 2.94 -5.71
N THR A 163 -0.05 2.56 -4.77
CA THR A 163 0.04 3.03 -3.38
C THR A 163 1.29 2.47 -2.69
N ILE A 164 1.72 3.13 -1.61
CA ILE A 164 2.90 2.71 -0.83
C ILE A 164 2.77 1.28 -0.28
N ILE A 165 1.54 0.86 0.05
CA ILE A 165 1.26 -0.52 0.49
C ILE A 165 1.46 -1.48 -0.66
N GLU A 166 0.89 -1.21 -1.83
CA GLU A 166 1.01 -2.09 -2.99
C GLU A 166 2.47 -2.23 -3.43
N LYS A 167 3.25 -1.14 -3.45
CA LYS A 167 4.71 -1.21 -3.69
C LYS A 167 5.41 -2.13 -2.69
N SER A 168 5.01 -2.07 -1.41
CA SER A 168 5.57 -2.94 -0.38
C SER A 168 5.16 -4.40 -0.57
N GLU A 169 3.94 -4.66 -1.06
CA GLU A 169 3.48 -6.02 -1.41
C GLU A 169 4.24 -6.59 -2.61
N VAL A 170 4.53 -5.78 -3.63
CA VAL A 170 5.40 -6.17 -4.76
C VAL A 170 6.80 -6.51 -4.25
N ILE A 171 7.40 -5.66 -3.41
CA ILE A 171 8.70 -5.93 -2.79
C ILE A 171 8.68 -7.26 -2.04
N ARG A 172 7.63 -7.50 -1.24
CA ARG A 172 7.47 -8.79 -0.54
C ARG A 172 7.41 -9.94 -1.52
N TYR A 173 6.59 -9.85 -2.56
CA TYR A 173 6.47 -10.90 -3.58
C TYR A 173 7.82 -11.24 -4.23
N LEU A 174 8.58 -10.21 -4.65
CA LEU A 174 9.91 -10.36 -5.25
C LEU A 174 10.94 -10.97 -4.28
N ALA A 175 10.89 -10.58 -3.00
CA ALA A 175 11.75 -11.12 -1.96
C ALA A 175 11.53 -12.61 -1.74
N PHE A 176 10.28 -13.07 -1.68
CA PHE A 176 9.95 -14.49 -1.55
C PHE A 176 10.38 -15.31 -2.77
N ARG A 177 10.42 -14.69 -3.95
CA ARG A 177 10.86 -15.31 -5.20
C ARG A 177 12.37 -15.15 -5.49
N GLN A 178 13.12 -14.61 -4.53
CA GLN A 178 14.59 -14.46 -4.58
C GLN A 178 15.10 -13.62 -5.77
N VAL A 179 14.33 -12.59 -6.17
CA VAL A 179 14.78 -11.60 -7.14
C VAL A 179 15.84 -10.69 -6.50
N ALA A 180 16.84 -10.28 -7.28
CA ALA A 180 17.91 -9.41 -6.79
C ALA A 180 17.38 -8.01 -6.41
N ILE A 181 17.79 -7.50 -5.25
CA ILE A 181 17.33 -6.19 -4.73
C ILE A 181 17.67 -5.03 -5.69
N GLY A 182 18.72 -5.18 -6.51
CA GLY A 182 19.11 -4.20 -7.52
C GLY A 182 18.03 -3.93 -8.58
N GLU A 183 17.16 -4.90 -8.86
CA GLU A 183 16.15 -4.81 -9.91
C GLU A 183 14.76 -4.42 -9.38
N TYR A 184 14.60 -4.18 -8.07
CA TYR A 184 13.28 -3.95 -7.47
C TYR A 184 12.61 -2.68 -7.97
N GLU A 185 13.38 -1.63 -8.24
CA GLU A 185 12.83 -0.37 -8.75
C GLU A 185 12.26 -0.55 -10.17
N ASP A 186 13.01 -1.20 -11.05
CA ASP A 186 12.55 -1.52 -12.40
C ASP A 186 11.39 -2.54 -12.39
N ALA A 187 11.43 -3.51 -11.47
CA ALA A 187 10.37 -4.48 -11.27
C ALA A 187 9.05 -3.82 -10.84
N ILE A 188 9.09 -2.91 -9.86
CA ILE A 188 7.89 -2.19 -9.40
C ILE A 188 7.30 -1.34 -10.53
N ASN A 189 8.15 -0.65 -11.30
CA ASN A 189 7.69 0.13 -12.46
C ASN A 189 7.04 -0.77 -13.54
N THR A 190 7.60 -1.95 -13.78
CA THR A 190 7.06 -2.89 -14.77
C THR A 190 5.75 -3.51 -14.31
N VAL A 191 5.65 -3.89 -13.02
CA VAL A 191 4.39 -4.38 -12.42
C VAL A 191 3.31 -3.30 -12.45
N GLU A 192 3.67 -2.04 -12.19
CA GLU A 192 2.74 -0.92 -12.32
C GLU A 192 2.23 -0.76 -13.75
N LEU A 193 3.10 -0.87 -14.75
CA LEU A 193 2.73 -0.80 -16.15
C LEU A 193 1.78 -1.94 -16.52
N ILE A 194 2.10 -3.18 -16.12
CA ILE A 194 1.23 -4.35 -16.34
C ILE A 194 -0.15 -4.12 -15.71
N LYS A 195 -0.20 -3.69 -14.44
CA LYS A 195 -1.46 -3.42 -13.72
C LYS A 195 -2.28 -2.35 -14.43
N THR A 196 -1.65 -1.27 -14.86
CA THR A 196 -2.33 -0.10 -15.44
C THR A 196 -2.81 -0.37 -16.86
N VAL A 197 -1.96 -0.95 -17.71
CA VAL A 197 -2.27 -1.21 -19.12
C VAL A 197 -3.25 -2.37 -19.25
N CYS A 198 -3.03 -3.45 -18.50
CA CYS A 198 -3.83 -4.66 -18.63
C CYS A 198 -5.03 -4.69 -17.68
N GLN A 199 -5.19 -3.69 -16.80
CA GLN A 199 -6.29 -3.56 -15.83
C GLN A 199 -6.53 -4.80 -14.95
N ILE A 200 -5.45 -5.53 -14.65
CA ILE A 200 -5.50 -6.75 -13.81
C ILE A 200 -5.10 -6.48 -12.36
N ASP A 201 -5.52 -7.36 -11.45
CA ASP A 201 -5.15 -7.28 -10.04
C ASP A 201 -3.62 -7.39 -9.82
N LEU A 202 -3.13 -6.74 -8.76
CA LEU A 202 -1.71 -6.67 -8.40
C LEU A 202 -1.07 -8.05 -8.29
N GLY A 203 -1.78 -9.03 -7.72
CA GLY A 203 -1.30 -10.40 -7.59
C GLY A 203 -1.03 -11.06 -8.95
N LYS A 204 -1.97 -10.93 -9.89
CA LYS A 204 -1.82 -11.41 -11.27
C LYS A 204 -0.69 -10.68 -11.98
N SER A 205 -0.55 -9.36 -11.78
CA SER A 205 0.53 -8.57 -12.39
C SER A 205 1.91 -9.02 -11.90
N CYS A 206 2.03 -9.34 -10.61
CA CYS A 206 3.25 -9.88 -10.03
C CYS A 206 3.59 -11.29 -10.55
N GLU A 207 2.58 -12.15 -10.75
CA GLU A 207 2.78 -13.49 -11.33
C GLU A 207 3.27 -13.42 -12.78
N LEU A 208 2.65 -12.54 -13.59
CA LEU A 208 3.06 -12.32 -14.98
C LEU A 208 4.49 -11.79 -15.04
N TYR A 209 4.78 -10.70 -14.32
CA TYR A 209 6.11 -10.12 -14.25
C TYR A 209 7.15 -11.18 -13.89
N TYR A 210 6.91 -11.96 -12.84
CA TYR A 210 7.85 -12.98 -12.41
C TYR A 210 8.03 -14.12 -13.41
N SER A 211 6.97 -14.51 -14.12
CA SER A 211 7.04 -15.54 -15.16
C SER A 211 7.93 -15.05 -16.33
N LEU A 212 7.74 -13.81 -16.79
CA LEU A 212 8.58 -13.19 -17.81
C LEU A 212 10.02 -12.98 -17.33
N TYR A 213 10.18 -12.55 -16.08
CA TYR A 213 11.49 -12.40 -15.44
C TYR A 213 12.24 -13.73 -15.39
N THR A 214 11.61 -14.81 -14.96
CA THR A 214 12.22 -16.15 -14.91
C THR A 214 12.63 -16.62 -16.29
N PHE A 215 11.81 -16.35 -17.31
CA PHE A 215 12.16 -16.66 -18.70
C PHE A 215 13.41 -15.89 -19.15
N SER A 216 13.45 -14.58 -18.91
CA SER A 216 14.61 -13.75 -19.26
C SER A 216 15.88 -14.17 -18.51
N LYS A 217 15.78 -14.54 -17.22
CA LYS A 217 16.90 -14.98 -16.40
C LYS A 217 17.50 -16.30 -16.89
N ASN A 218 16.66 -17.24 -17.32
CA ASN A 218 17.12 -18.57 -17.71
C ASN A 218 17.67 -18.61 -19.15
N LYS A 219 17.19 -17.75 -20.05
CA LYS A 219 17.55 -17.80 -21.48
C LYS A 219 18.41 -16.65 -21.99
N LEU A 220 18.42 -15.50 -21.32
CA LEU A 220 19.10 -14.30 -21.82
C LEU A 220 20.26 -13.96 -20.89
N SER A 221 21.48 -14.00 -21.43
CA SER A 221 22.74 -13.61 -20.77
C SER A 221 22.85 -12.09 -20.57
N THR A 222 21.77 -11.45 -20.14
CA THR A 222 21.69 -10.00 -19.92
C THR A 222 21.81 -9.69 -18.44
N ASN A 223 22.57 -8.64 -18.10
CA ASN A 223 22.74 -8.21 -16.70
C ASN A 223 21.52 -7.42 -16.15
N ASN A 224 20.49 -7.15 -16.97
CA ASN A 224 19.32 -6.38 -16.55
C ASN A 224 18.05 -7.02 -17.13
N HIS A 225 17.54 -8.01 -16.41
CA HIS A 225 16.41 -8.83 -16.83
C HIS A 225 15.10 -8.02 -16.85
N SER A 226 14.96 -7.04 -15.96
CA SER A 226 13.77 -6.18 -15.90
C SER A 226 13.51 -5.37 -17.17
N LYS A 227 14.55 -4.88 -17.87
CA LYS A 227 14.36 -4.17 -19.14
C LYS A 227 13.85 -5.08 -20.24
N GLU A 228 14.29 -6.33 -20.24
CA GLU A 228 13.88 -7.30 -21.24
C GLU A 228 12.44 -7.75 -21.05
N VAL A 229 11.98 -7.81 -19.79
CA VAL A 229 10.55 -8.01 -19.49
C VAL A 229 9.69 -6.93 -20.13
N ILE A 230 10.14 -5.67 -20.16
CA ILE A 230 9.41 -4.57 -20.82
C ILE A 230 9.33 -4.82 -22.34
N ASN A 231 10.44 -5.19 -22.98
CA ASN A 231 10.45 -5.51 -24.42
C ASN A 231 9.50 -6.66 -24.77
N ILE A 232 9.44 -7.68 -23.92
CA ILE A 232 8.53 -8.82 -24.09
C ILE A 232 7.08 -8.37 -23.89
N LEU A 233 6.83 -7.51 -22.90
CA LEU A 233 5.50 -6.98 -22.62
C LEU A 233 4.96 -6.13 -23.77
N ASP A 234 5.78 -5.28 -24.39
CA ASP A 234 5.38 -4.49 -25.55
C ASP A 234 4.88 -5.39 -26.70
N ARG A 235 5.48 -6.58 -26.88
CA ARG A 235 5.02 -7.56 -27.88
C ARG A 235 3.71 -8.20 -27.49
N ILE A 236 3.52 -8.54 -26.22
CA ILE A 236 2.25 -9.07 -25.69
C ILE A 236 1.12 -8.08 -25.94
N LEU A 237 1.37 -6.78 -25.75
CA LEU A 237 0.39 -5.72 -25.99
C LEU A 237 -0.03 -5.59 -27.46
N THR A 238 0.74 -6.15 -28.41
CA THR A 238 0.38 -6.15 -29.85
C THR A 238 -0.48 -7.34 -30.28
N ILE A 239 -0.78 -8.28 -29.38
CA ILE A 239 -1.62 -9.44 -29.67
C ILE A 239 -3.08 -8.97 -29.64
N PRO A 240 -3.87 -9.21 -30.70
CA PRO A 240 -5.24 -8.69 -30.83
C PRO A 240 -6.22 -9.53 -30.02
N MET A 241 -5.99 -9.66 -28.71
CA MET A 241 -6.86 -10.38 -27.80
C MET A 241 -6.94 -9.71 -26.43
N PRO A 242 -8.01 -9.94 -25.66
CA PRO A 242 -8.10 -9.48 -24.28
C PRO A 242 -6.88 -9.95 -23.46
N HIS A 243 -6.27 -9.02 -22.73
CA HIS A 243 -5.04 -9.33 -21.98
C HIS A 243 -5.25 -10.40 -20.90
N GLU A 244 -6.45 -10.50 -20.34
CA GLU A 244 -6.77 -11.53 -19.35
C GLU A 244 -6.77 -12.93 -19.96
N GLU A 245 -7.37 -13.12 -21.14
CA GLU A 245 -7.34 -14.39 -21.90
C GLU A 245 -5.90 -14.76 -22.26
N PHE A 246 -5.11 -13.80 -22.77
CA PHE A 246 -3.70 -14.03 -23.05
C PHE A 246 -2.93 -14.49 -21.81
N PHE A 247 -3.15 -13.88 -20.64
CA PHE A 247 -2.47 -14.28 -19.42
C PHE A 247 -2.84 -15.67 -18.96
N ASN A 248 -4.09 -16.07 -19.20
CA ASN A 248 -4.58 -17.38 -18.84
C ASN A 248 -3.92 -18.46 -19.74
N ILE A 249 -3.89 -18.23 -21.06
CA ILE A 249 -3.14 -19.05 -22.02
C ILE A 249 -1.67 -19.15 -21.60
N PHE A 250 -1.02 -18.00 -21.39
CA PHE A 250 0.38 -17.96 -20.99
C PHE A 250 0.64 -18.69 -19.67
N ARG A 251 -0.25 -18.58 -18.69
CA ARG A 251 -0.10 -19.26 -17.40
C ARG A 251 -0.14 -20.78 -17.55
N GLN A 252 -0.97 -21.30 -18.44
CA GLN A 252 -1.11 -22.73 -18.69
C GLN A 252 0.01 -23.29 -19.59
N THR A 253 0.44 -22.53 -20.60
CA THR A 253 1.37 -23.00 -21.63
C THR A 253 2.82 -22.51 -21.46
N LYS A 254 3.13 -21.63 -20.48
CA LYS A 254 4.50 -21.14 -20.20
C LYS A 254 5.53 -22.25 -19.99
N LYS A 255 5.11 -23.46 -19.57
CA LYS A 255 6.01 -24.61 -19.45
C LYS A 255 6.70 -24.95 -20.77
N LEU A 256 6.00 -24.80 -21.91
CA LEU A 256 6.53 -25.04 -23.25
C LEU A 256 7.70 -24.11 -23.56
N LEU A 257 7.59 -22.85 -23.13
CA LEU A 257 8.67 -21.85 -23.25
C LEU A 257 9.85 -22.19 -22.34
N PHE A 258 9.61 -22.66 -21.11
CA PHE A 258 10.68 -23.02 -20.18
C PHE A 258 11.41 -24.32 -20.56
N GLN A 259 10.76 -25.22 -21.29
CA GLN A 259 11.33 -26.49 -21.76
C GLN A 259 11.99 -26.40 -23.15
N ASP A 260 12.17 -25.19 -23.69
CA ASP A 260 12.73 -24.95 -25.03
C ASP A 260 11.98 -25.64 -26.19
N LYS A 261 10.73 -26.05 -25.98
CA LYS A 261 9.92 -26.69 -27.03
C LYS A 261 9.50 -25.71 -28.13
N ILE A 262 9.40 -24.43 -27.79
CA ILE A 262 9.08 -23.34 -28.72
C ILE A 262 9.86 -22.08 -28.34
N ASN A 263 10.31 -21.31 -29.34
CA ASN A 263 10.95 -20.02 -29.14
C ASN A 263 9.90 -18.95 -28.78
N LEU A 264 10.30 -17.91 -28.05
CA LEU A 264 9.40 -16.83 -27.60
C LEU A 264 8.75 -16.08 -28.76
N ASN A 265 9.48 -15.85 -29.85
CA ASN A 265 8.92 -15.20 -31.03
C ASN A 265 7.86 -16.08 -31.69
N ASP A 266 8.18 -17.34 -31.92
CA ASP A 266 7.29 -18.30 -32.59
C ASP A 266 6.04 -18.55 -31.73
N TYR A 267 6.19 -18.58 -30.41
CA TYR A 267 5.10 -18.69 -29.46
C TYR A 267 4.11 -17.53 -29.56
N PHE A 268 4.58 -16.28 -29.54
CA PHE A 268 3.68 -15.13 -29.67
C PHE A 268 3.07 -15.02 -31.07
N ILE A 269 3.81 -15.37 -32.12
CA ILE A 269 3.29 -15.40 -33.49
C ILE A 269 2.18 -16.46 -33.59
N LYS A 270 2.39 -17.66 -33.04
CA LYS A 270 1.40 -18.74 -33.09
C LYS A 270 0.12 -18.38 -32.33
N ILE A 271 0.23 -17.81 -31.13
CA ILE A 271 -0.94 -17.29 -30.39
C ILE A 271 -1.64 -16.19 -31.19
N LYS A 272 -0.88 -15.26 -31.77
CA LYS A 272 -1.46 -14.18 -32.57
C LYS A 272 -2.21 -14.69 -33.80
N LEU A 273 -1.68 -15.70 -34.49
CA LEU A 273 -2.33 -16.31 -35.65
C LEU A 273 -3.62 -17.03 -35.22
N LEU A 274 -3.56 -17.87 -34.19
CA LEU A 274 -4.74 -18.58 -33.69
C LEU A 274 -5.84 -17.62 -33.20
N ALA A 275 -5.45 -16.52 -32.53
CA ALA A 275 -6.39 -15.48 -32.12
C ALA A 275 -7.02 -14.74 -33.32
N ILE A 276 -6.27 -14.51 -34.40
CA ILE A 276 -6.80 -13.93 -35.65
C ILE A 276 -7.74 -14.91 -36.36
N ASP A 277 -7.42 -16.20 -36.31
CA ASP A 277 -8.21 -17.28 -36.90
C ASP A 277 -9.52 -17.56 -36.11
N GLY A 278 -9.70 -16.90 -34.96
CA GLY A 278 -10.93 -16.91 -34.18
C GLY A 278 -11.02 -18.01 -33.12
N PHE A 279 -9.90 -18.66 -32.80
CA PHE A 279 -9.83 -19.69 -31.75
C PHE A 279 -10.08 -19.07 -30.37
N ASP A 280 -10.81 -19.79 -29.52
CA ASP A 280 -11.04 -19.38 -28.14
C ASP A 280 -9.85 -19.71 -27.20
N GLU A 281 -9.93 -19.30 -25.93
CA GLU A 281 -8.87 -19.52 -24.94
C GLU A 281 -8.47 -21.00 -24.83
N ASP A 282 -9.45 -21.89 -24.72
CA ASP A 282 -9.26 -23.32 -24.46
C ASP A 282 -8.75 -24.04 -25.72
N GLU A 283 -9.23 -23.64 -26.89
CA GLU A 283 -8.77 -24.15 -28.18
C GLU A 283 -7.31 -23.77 -28.46
N ILE A 284 -6.90 -22.53 -28.15
CA ILE A 284 -5.50 -22.11 -28.26
C ILE A 284 -4.60 -22.92 -27.32
N ILE A 285 -5.05 -23.16 -26.08
CA ILE A 285 -4.31 -23.96 -25.10
C ILE A 285 -4.19 -25.40 -25.57
N GLY A 286 -5.28 -25.98 -26.09
CA GLY A 286 -5.30 -27.32 -26.66
C GLY A 286 -4.30 -27.46 -27.80
N GLU A 287 -4.39 -26.58 -28.80
CA GLU A 287 -3.53 -26.62 -29.98
C GLU A 287 -2.04 -26.44 -29.64
N LEU A 288 -1.71 -25.57 -28.68
CA LEU A 288 -0.34 -25.40 -28.20
C LEU A 288 0.19 -26.61 -27.44
N ASN A 289 -0.65 -27.27 -26.64
CA ASN A 289 -0.24 -28.48 -25.94
C ASN A 289 -0.12 -29.66 -26.89
N ASP A 290 -1.07 -29.88 -27.80
CA ASP A 290 -1.06 -31.01 -28.73
C ASP A 290 0.10 -30.91 -29.74
N SER A 291 0.47 -29.69 -30.15
CA SER A 291 1.61 -29.46 -31.04
C SER A 291 2.98 -29.74 -30.39
N TYR A 292 3.09 -29.70 -29.06
CA TYR A 292 4.39 -29.66 -28.38
C TYR A 292 4.48 -30.54 -27.12
N MET A 293 3.45 -31.23 -26.64
CA MET A 293 3.55 -32.20 -25.55
C MET A 293 4.28 -33.46 -26.02
#